data_AF-A0A915EYY7-F1
#
_entry.id   AF-A0A915EYY7-F1
#
_cell.length_a   1.000
_cell.length_b   1.000
_cell.length_c   1.000
_cell.angle_alpha   90.00
_cell.angle_beta   90.00
_cell.angle_gamma   90.00
#
_symmetry.space_group_name_H-M   'P 1'
#
loop_
_entity.id
_entity.type
_entity.pdbx_description
1 polymer ?
#
loop_
_entity_poly.entity_id
_entity_poly.type
_entity_poly.pdbx_seq_one_letter_code
_entity_poly.pdbx_strand_id
1 'polypeptide(L)'
;MERFLKCYYWISECLVCGELFNERFLSLFIWSILSAWRIWMKRRNKKLDERIVTLRQLCGCLFLMGCIVVSVAICERGIGRLVNPLFTWVGFSIITIVCIILNSLWTHPVSKPGPMNCDLTNEIKGWMQALIVAYHYLGGYGVLPIYILMRIFVSTYVTLSGFGHFLFYWNKFSPKSVSECSSPKHLVRTYLALLYRYAQVFLRMNFLNISLCLSLRQPYLLHYFVGLISYCYTVVAITMTFWLALTQLFIAISKSVNEKSKVAAFIIALVVSTLFSAVLKTHKSLFNTIFFSKPLGWALQSVEGEWLARWSLDRYSSQFGLLCGFIFAQYKRRWKFTNEGSTKSNSNRSYKMRTGLFFGTGIGVIAVYICYFSVTTNHSTYVKWHPYLCFIPITAIMILRNITAFGRNHASVFFSWFGAFALELFILQYHILLTRNMRKVFLVFTKSRIINGLIITPCFVTVSYWTHLLTQDICNIILPPHDFFPKPPPNLQEVPSN
;
A
#
# COMPACT_ATOMS: atom_id res chain seq x y z
N MET A 1 33.45 -21.02 14.00
CA MET A 1 32.46 -22.05 14.37
C MET A 1 32.26 -22.14 15.87
N GLU A 2 33.31 -22.27 16.69
CA GLU A 2 33.19 -22.40 18.17
C GLU A 2 32.50 -21.22 18.87
N ARG A 3 32.73 -19.97 18.43
CA ARG A 3 32.01 -18.80 18.99
C ARG A 3 30.52 -18.78 18.64
N PHE A 4 30.13 -19.43 17.54
CA PHE A 4 28.73 -19.56 17.12
C PHE A 4 28.03 -20.70 17.91
N LEU A 5 28.76 -21.78 18.20
CA LEU A 5 28.32 -22.87 19.07
C LEU A 5 28.15 -22.46 20.54
N LYS A 6 29.01 -21.56 21.05
CA LYS A 6 28.83 -20.97 22.39
C LYS A 6 27.63 -20.03 22.47
N CYS A 7 27.35 -19.27 21.40
CA CYS A 7 26.13 -18.46 21.29
C CYS A 7 24.87 -19.34 21.20
N TYR A 8 24.95 -20.48 20.49
CA TYR A 8 23.88 -21.47 20.40
C TYR A 8 23.55 -22.11 21.76
N TYR A 9 24.56 -22.49 22.55
CA TYR A 9 24.35 -23.04 23.90
C TYR A 9 23.75 -22.03 24.87
N TRP A 10 24.19 -20.76 24.82
CA TRP A 10 23.68 -19.71 25.69
C TRP A 10 22.23 -19.30 25.36
N ILE A 11 21.88 -19.28 24.07
CA ILE A 11 20.49 -19.06 23.60
C ILE A 11 19.61 -20.28 23.93
N SER A 12 20.15 -21.50 23.83
CA SER A 12 19.46 -22.73 24.20
C SER A 12 19.11 -22.77 25.69
N GLU A 13 20.03 -22.38 26.58
CA GLU A 13 19.77 -22.34 28.03
C GLU A 13 18.79 -21.22 28.43
N CYS A 14 18.82 -20.07 27.76
CA CYS A 14 17.84 -19.00 27.99
C CYS A 14 16.42 -19.36 27.51
N LEU A 15 16.27 -20.33 26.60
CA LEU A 15 14.99 -20.78 26.05
C LEU A 15 14.31 -21.90 26.86
N VAL A 16 15.00 -22.49 27.84
CA VAL A 16 14.46 -23.59 28.67
C VAL A 16 13.46 -23.09 29.74
N CYS A 17 13.37 -21.78 30.01
CA CYS A 17 12.45 -21.21 31.01
C CYS A 17 11.09 -20.73 30.47
N GLY A 18 10.66 -21.15 29.27
CA GLY A 18 9.34 -20.79 28.75
C GLY A 18 8.78 -21.89 27.85
N GLU A 19 7.89 -22.71 28.42
CA GLU A 19 7.29 -23.87 27.76
C GLU A 19 6.77 -23.60 26.33
N LEU A 20 7.13 -24.52 25.44
CA LEU A 20 6.52 -24.83 24.13
C LEU A 20 6.73 -23.81 22.99
N PHE A 21 8.00 -23.51 22.68
CA PHE A 21 8.42 -23.18 21.30
C PHE A 21 8.61 -24.50 20.52
N ASN A 22 7.66 -24.83 19.65
CA ASN A 22 7.64 -26.08 18.89
C ASN A 22 8.92 -26.21 18.03
N GLU A 23 9.81 -27.14 18.36
CA GLU A 23 11.12 -27.33 17.69
C GLU A 23 11.02 -27.51 16.18
N ARG A 24 9.89 -28.01 15.69
CA ARG A 24 9.59 -28.14 14.24
C ARG A 24 9.49 -26.79 13.53
N PHE A 25 9.14 -25.72 14.24
CA PHE A 25 8.96 -24.39 13.67
C PHE A 25 10.29 -23.66 13.49
N LEU A 26 11.17 -23.79 14.47
CA LEU A 26 12.54 -23.30 14.38
C LEU A 26 13.32 -24.10 13.32
N SER A 27 13.09 -25.42 13.23
CA SER A 27 13.73 -26.24 12.20
C SER A 27 13.25 -25.91 10.79
N LEU A 28 11.95 -25.64 10.57
CA LEU A 28 11.43 -25.21 9.27
C LEU A 28 11.90 -23.81 8.88
N PHE A 29 11.99 -22.88 9.83
CA PHE A 29 12.53 -21.55 9.60
C PHE A 29 14.03 -21.61 9.26
N ILE A 30 14.80 -22.39 10.01
CA ILE A 30 16.22 -22.64 9.74
C ILE A 30 16.39 -23.37 8.40
N TRP A 31 15.55 -24.36 8.07
CA TRP A 31 15.58 -25.04 6.78
C TRP A 31 15.22 -24.12 5.62
N SER A 32 14.30 -23.16 5.82
CA SER A 32 13.99 -22.13 4.82
C SER A 32 15.16 -21.16 4.60
N ILE A 33 15.88 -20.80 5.67
CA ILE A 33 17.10 -19.99 5.62
C ILE A 33 18.24 -20.77 4.96
N LEU A 34 18.42 -22.06 5.28
CA LEU A 34 19.46 -22.92 4.71
C LEU A 34 19.18 -23.28 3.24
N SER A 35 17.92 -23.45 2.84
CA SER A 35 17.54 -23.66 1.44
C SER A 35 17.64 -22.36 0.64
N ALA A 36 17.26 -21.21 1.20
CA ALA A 36 17.54 -19.90 0.62
C ALA A 36 19.06 -19.66 0.48
N TRP A 37 19.87 -20.03 1.49
CA TRP A 37 21.33 -19.98 1.47
C TRP A 37 21.92 -20.91 0.39
N ARG A 38 21.40 -22.13 0.24
CA ARG A 38 21.87 -23.10 -0.78
C ARG A 38 21.51 -22.67 -2.20
N ILE A 39 20.33 -22.06 -2.39
CA ILE A 39 19.88 -21.49 -3.68
C ILE A 39 20.67 -20.21 -4.00
N TRP A 40 21.01 -19.41 -2.99
CA TRP A 40 21.83 -18.20 -3.11
C TRP A 40 23.31 -18.52 -3.43
N MET A 41 23.88 -19.56 -2.80
CA MET A 41 25.23 -20.04 -3.08
C MET A 41 25.38 -20.57 -4.51
N LYS A 42 24.31 -21.08 -5.13
CA LYS A 42 24.33 -21.67 -6.49
C LYS A 42 24.25 -20.63 -7.62
N ARG A 43 24.06 -19.33 -7.34
CA ARG A 43 23.93 -18.29 -8.38
C ARG A 43 24.80 -17.05 -8.10
N ARG A 44 25.81 -16.89 -8.97
CA ARG A 44 26.56 -15.67 -9.39
C ARG A 44 27.89 -15.34 -8.71
N ASN A 45 28.89 -15.13 -9.57
CA ASN A 45 30.18 -14.47 -9.36
C ASN A 45 30.03 -13.11 -8.65
N LYS A 46 30.20 -13.07 -7.34
CA LYS A 46 30.50 -11.84 -6.58
C LYS A 46 31.73 -12.10 -5.72
N LYS A 47 32.60 -11.08 -5.57
CA LYS A 47 33.77 -11.14 -4.68
C LYS A 47 33.32 -11.49 -3.25
N LEU A 48 34.12 -12.31 -2.56
CA LEU A 48 33.80 -12.88 -1.25
C LEU A 48 33.52 -11.79 -0.20
N ASP A 49 34.22 -10.66 -0.28
CA ASP A 49 34.10 -9.55 0.68
C ASP A 49 32.73 -8.84 0.62
N GLU A 50 32.18 -8.62 -0.58
CA GLU A 50 30.84 -8.04 -0.74
C GLU A 50 29.75 -8.94 -0.12
N ARG A 51 29.94 -10.26 -0.20
CA ARG A 51 29.02 -11.24 0.37
C ARG A 51 29.04 -11.20 1.89
N ILE A 52 30.22 -11.09 2.49
CA ILE A 52 30.38 -11.01 3.96
C ILE A 52 29.76 -9.71 4.48
N VAL A 53 29.98 -8.58 3.80
CA VAL A 53 29.37 -7.29 4.18
C VAL A 53 27.85 -7.35 4.10
N THR A 54 27.30 -7.89 3.00
CA THR A 54 25.84 -8.03 2.82
C THR A 54 25.24 -8.94 3.89
N LEU A 55 25.91 -10.06 4.21
CA LEU A 55 25.45 -10.98 5.25
C LEU A 55 25.48 -10.33 6.64
N ARG A 56 26.54 -9.59 6.97
CA ARG A 56 26.64 -8.84 8.23
C ARG A 56 25.52 -7.82 8.36
N GLN A 57 25.24 -7.09 7.27
CA GLN A 57 24.14 -6.13 7.23
C GLN A 57 22.78 -6.82 7.41
N LEU A 58 22.55 -7.95 6.74
CA LEU A 58 21.31 -8.72 6.88
C LEU A 58 21.12 -9.23 8.32
N CYS A 59 22.16 -9.81 8.93
CA CYS A 59 22.11 -10.28 10.32
C CYS A 59 21.84 -9.13 11.28
N GLY A 60 22.46 -7.97 11.08
CA GLY A 60 22.20 -6.77 11.89
C GLY A 60 20.75 -6.28 11.75
N CYS A 61 20.23 -6.23 10.53
CA CYS A 61 18.85 -5.81 10.29
C CYS A 61 17.83 -6.78 10.90
N LEU A 62 18.07 -8.09 10.78
CA LEU A 62 17.22 -9.13 11.37
C LEU A 62 17.26 -9.11 12.90
N PHE A 63 18.44 -8.87 13.49
CA PHE A 63 18.57 -8.71 14.94
C PHE A 63 17.75 -7.52 15.44
N LEU A 64 17.89 -6.36 14.81
CA LEU A 64 17.11 -5.16 15.16
C LEU A 64 15.61 -5.37 14.95
N MET A 65 15.20 -6.03 13.87
CA MET A 65 13.81 -6.43 13.64
C MET A 65 13.31 -7.35 14.76
N GLY A 66 14.13 -8.32 15.19
CA GLY A 66 13.85 -9.18 16.34
C GLY A 66 13.60 -8.38 17.63
N CYS A 67 14.44 -7.38 17.93
CA CYS A 67 14.26 -6.50 19.07
C CYS A 67 12.94 -5.71 19.02
N ILE A 68 12.54 -5.23 17.83
CA ILE A 68 11.26 -4.53 17.63
C ILE A 68 10.09 -5.50 17.88
N VAL A 69 10.15 -6.71 17.32
CA VAL A 69 9.11 -7.73 17.51
C VAL A 69 8.98 -8.14 18.98
N VAL A 70 10.10 -8.30 19.70
CA VAL A 70 10.09 -8.57 21.15
C VAL A 70 9.47 -7.39 21.92
N SER A 71 9.81 -6.16 21.57
CA SER A 71 9.22 -4.96 22.20
C SER A 71 7.70 -4.91 22.00
N VAL A 72 7.24 -5.25 20.80
CA VAL A 72 5.82 -5.40 20.46
C VAL A 72 5.17 -6.53 21.28
N ALA A 73 5.82 -7.68 21.40
CA ALA A 73 5.32 -8.80 22.19
C ALA A 73 5.16 -8.46 23.69
N ILE A 74 6.09 -7.67 24.23
CA ILE A 74 6.01 -7.15 25.61
C ILE A 74 4.80 -6.21 25.76
N CYS A 75 4.56 -5.33 24.78
CA CYS A 75 3.39 -4.45 24.79
C CYS A 75 2.07 -5.25 24.78
N GLU A 76 2.00 -6.34 24.02
CA GLU A 76 0.81 -7.20 24.00
C GLU A 76 0.58 -8.00 25.29
N ARG A 77 1.65 -8.52 25.92
CA ARG A 77 1.55 -9.32 27.15
C ARG A 77 1.39 -8.48 28.42
N GLY A 78 1.72 -7.19 28.36
CA GLY A 78 1.19 -6.15 29.22
C GLY A 78 1.98 -5.85 30.50
N ILE A 79 2.65 -4.70 30.52
CA ILE A 79 3.07 -3.96 31.72
C ILE A 79 2.36 -2.58 31.75
N GLY A 80 1.08 -2.53 31.39
CA GLY A 80 0.34 -1.26 31.21
C GLY A 80 -1.16 -1.39 31.44
N ARG A 81 -1.83 -0.26 31.68
CA ARG A 81 -3.27 -0.21 31.96
C ARG A 81 -4.08 -0.16 30.67
N LEU A 82 -5.13 -0.97 30.58
CA LEU A 82 -6.05 -1.00 29.44
C LEU A 82 -7.27 -0.12 29.70
N VAL A 83 -7.58 0.77 28.75
CA VAL A 83 -8.73 1.67 28.85
C VAL A 83 -9.60 1.60 27.60
N ASN A 84 -10.92 1.70 27.77
CA ASN A 84 -11.86 1.79 26.65
C ASN A 84 -11.68 3.12 25.90
N PRO A 85 -11.55 3.11 24.56
CA PRO A 85 -11.56 4.36 23.81
C PRO A 85 -12.91 5.06 23.98
N LEU A 86 -12.89 6.39 23.98
CA LEU A 86 -14.03 7.28 24.15
C LEU A 86 -13.89 8.36 23.11
N PHE A 87 -14.82 8.40 22.18
CA PHE A 87 -14.79 9.35 21.09
C PHE A 87 -15.27 10.71 21.57
N THR A 88 -14.55 11.76 21.20
CA THR A 88 -14.97 13.15 21.41
C THR A 88 -14.73 13.94 20.12
N TRP A 89 -15.73 14.72 19.71
CA TRP A 89 -15.63 15.58 18.53
C TRP A 89 -14.53 16.64 18.70
N VAL A 90 -14.39 17.18 19.92
CA VAL A 90 -13.34 18.14 20.26
C VAL A 90 -11.96 17.52 20.07
N GLY A 91 -11.71 16.32 20.60
CA GLY A 91 -10.42 15.64 20.46
C GLY A 91 -10.07 15.33 19.00
N PHE A 92 -11.03 14.83 18.23
CA PHE A 92 -10.82 14.55 16.81
C PHE A 92 -10.56 15.84 16.00
N SER A 93 -11.28 16.93 16.33
CA SER A 93 -11.10 18.23 15.67
C SER A 93 -9.74 18.84 15.98
N ILE A 94 -9.28 18.77 17.24
CA ILE A 94 -7.94 19.24 17.63
C ILE A 94 -6.86 18.51 16.83
N ILE A 95 -6.91 17.18 16.76
CA ILE A 95 -5.93 16.40 15.99
C ILE A 95 -5.97 16.80 14.51
N THR A 96 -7.17 16.96 13.95
CA THR A 96 -7.33 17.38 12.54
C THR A 96 -6.75 18.77 12.29
N ILE A 97 -6.97 19.74 13.19
CA ILE A 97 -6.41 21.09 13.10
C ILE A 97 -4.88 21.04 13.19
N VAL A 98 -4.32 20.24 14.11
CA VAL A 98 -2.87 20.05 14.20
C VAL A 98 -2.31 19.49 12.90
N CYS A 99 -2.96 18.50 12.28
CA CYS A 99 -2.56 18.00 10.97
C CYS A 99 -2.60 19.08 9.89
N ILE A 100 -3.62 19.95 9.87
CA ILE A 100 -3.72 21.09 8.93
C ILE A 100 -2.57 22.08 9.14
N ILE A 101 -2.25 22.42 10.39
CA ILE A 101 -1.14 23.31 10.73
C ILE A 101 0.18 22.71 10.25
N LEU A 102 0.46 21.44 10.58
CA LEU A 102 1.67 20.73 10.15
C LEU A 102 1.79 20.68 8.62
N ASN A 103 0.68 20.47 7.92
CA ASN A 103 0.68 20.48 6.46
C ASN A 103 1.07 21.84 5.91
N SER A 104 0.45 22.91 6.42
CA SER A 104 0.72 24.28 5.98
C SER A 104 2.17 24.70 6.23
N LEU A 105 2.74 24.32 7.38
CA LEU A 105 4.11 24.69 7.76
C LEU A 105 5.17 23.97 6.93
N TRP A 106 4.92 22.73 6.49
CA TRP A 106 5.90 21.90 5.76
C TRP A 106 5.60 21.73 4.26
N THR A 107 4.82 22.63 3.66
CA THR A 107 4.53 22.58 2.22
C THR A 107 5.66 23.21 1.41
N HIS A 108 6.30 22.43 0.55
CA HIS A 108 7.43 22.84 -0.28
C HIS A 108 7.22 22.46 -1.75
N PRO A 109 7.90 23.13 -2.71
CA PRO A 109 7.85 22.75 -4.11
C PRO A 109 8.42 21.34 -4.32
N VAL A 110 7.75 20.56 -5.16
CA VAL A 110 8.14 19.18 -5.47
C VAL A 110 9.30 19.14 -6.48
N SER A 111 10.22 18.18 -6.32
CA SER A 111 11.41 18.07 -7.18
C SER A 111 11.08 17.78 -8.65
N LYS A 112 9.99 17.04 -8.90
CA LYS A 112 9.48 16.74 -10.26
C LYS A 112 8.04 17.24 -10.38
N PRO A 113 7.84 18.48 -10.88
CA PRO A 113 6.51 19.02 -11.06
C PRO A 113 5.77 18.24 -12.13
N GLY A 114 4.57 17.80 -11.78
CA GLY A 114 3.76 16.95 -12.65
C GLY A 114 2.48 16.56 -11.93
N PRO A 115 1.38 16.40 -12.66
CA PRO A 115 0.11 16.06 -12.03
C PRO A 115 0.23 14.69 -11.36
N MET A 116 -0.16 14.62 -10.08
CA MET A 116 -0.11 13.42 -9.22
C MET A 116 1.23 12.67 -9.24
N ASN A 117 2.31 13.36 -8.87
CA ASN A 117 3.62 12.74 -8.66
C ASN A 117 3.65 11.84 -7.40
N CYS A 118 4.75 11.14 -7.18
CA CYS A 118 4.92 10.24 -6.03
C CYS A 118 4.77 10.97 -4.69
N ASP A 119 5.38 12.16 -4.54
CA ASP A 119 5.32 12.96 -3.31
C ASP A 119 3.88 13.34 -2.94
N LEU A 120 3.06 13.72 -3.93
CA LEU A 120 1.65 14.05 -3.75
C LEU A 120 0.85 12.82 -3.35
N THR A 121 1.10 11.66 -3.99
CA THR A 121 0.41 10.43 -3.59
C THR A 121 0.81 9.96 -2.20
N ASN A 122 2.07 10.16 -1.80
CA ASN A 122 2.53 9.85 -0.46
C ASN A 122 1.97 10.83 0.57
N GLU A 123 1.90 12.12 0.26
CA GLU A 123 1.23 13.11 1.11
C GLU A 123 -0.21 12.70 1.41
N ILE A 124 -0.99 12.34 0.38
CA ILE A 124 -2.39 11.90 0.57
C ILE A 124 -2.43 10.66 1.46
N LYS A 125 -1.53 9.69 1.26
CA LYS A 125 -1.42 8.51 2.15
C LYS A 125 -1.08 8.89 3.58
N GLY A 126 -0.18 9.85 3.79
CA GLY A 126 0.20 10.32 5.11
C GLY A 126 -0.98 10.96 5.84
N TRP A 127 -1.73 11.82 5.17
CA TRP A 127 -2.96 12.42 5.68
C TRP A 127 -3.99 11.38 6.10
N MET A 128 -4.27 10.42 5.21
CA MET A 128 -5.18 9.32 5.48
C MET A 128 -4.72 8.51 6.70
N GLN A 129 -3.43 8.16 6.76
CA GLN A 129 -2.88 7.35 7.83
C GLN A 129 -2.92 8.06 9.18
N ALA A 130 -2.62 9.36 9.23
CA ALA A 130 -2.67 10.14 10.48
C ALA A 130 -4.09 10.16 11.06
N LEU A 131 -5.10 10.38 10.22
CA LEU A 131 -6.50 10.40 10.64
C LEU A 131 -7.02 8.99 10.98
N ILE A 132 -6.54 7.94 10.31
CA ILE A 132 -6.85 6.54 10.65
C ILE A 132 -6.31 6.18 12.05
N VAL A 133 -5.09 6.60 12.38
CA VAL A 133 -4.52 6.39 13.72
C VAL A 133 -5.34 7.14 14.78
N ALA A 134 -5.68 8.40 14.52
CA ALA A 134 -6.52 9.20 15.41
C ALA A 134 -7.92 8.57 15.62
N TYR A 135 -8.53 8.10 14.54
CA TYR A 135 -9.82 7.40 14.55
C TYR A 135 -9.82 6.18 15.47
N HIS A 136 -8.81 5.32 15.36
CA HIS A 136 -8.75 4.13 16.20
C HIS A 136 -8.39 4.45 17.65
N TYR A 137 -7.47 5.40 17.87
CA TYR A 137 -7.07 5.82 19.21
C TYR A 137 -8.24 6.45 20.00
N LEU A 138 -9.07 7.25 19.33
CA LEU A 138 -10.26 7.87 19.93
C LEU A 138 -11.49 6.94 19.94
N GLY A 139 -11.47 5.81 19.23
CA GLY A 139 -12.60 4.88 19.14
C GLY A 139 -13.76 5.38 18.31
N GLY A 140 -13.47 6.07 17.20
CA GLY A 140 -14.50 6.65 16.32
C GLY A 140 -15.34 5.63 15.54
N TYR A 141 -15.14 4.31 15.72
CA TYR A 141 -15.82 3.26 14.96
C TYR A 141 -17.35 3.27 15.15
N GLY A 142 -17.83 3.74 16.30
CA GLY A 142 -19.26 3.87 16.58
C GLY A 142 -19.91 5.11 15.95
N VAL A 143 -19.12 6.02 15.36
CA VAL A 143 -19.60 7.27 14.79
C VAL A 143 -19.65 7.16 13.27
N LEU A 144 -20.86 7.04 12.73
CA LEU A 144 -21.10 6.77 11.31
C LEU A 144 -20.40 7.75 10.34
N PRO A 145 -20.46 9.09 10.52
CA PRO A 145 -19.74 10.01 9.64
C PRO A 145 -18.23 9.76 9.58
N ILE A 146 -17.61 9.46 10.72
CA ILE A 146 -16.18 9.19 10.81
C ILE A 146 -15.87 7.84 10.17
N TYR A 147 -16.71 6.83 10.42
CA TYR A 147 -16.59 5.54 9.76
C TYR A 147 -16.61 5.68 8.24
N ILE A 148 -17.59 6.43 7.68
CA ILE A 148 -17.67 6.71 6.24
C ILE A 148 -16.39 7.35 5.72
N LEU A 149 -15.88 8.37 6.43
CA LEU A 149 -14.63 9.05 6.06
C LEU A 149 -13.44 8.08 6.02
N MET A 150 -13.27 7.25 7.06
CA MET A 150 -12.19 6.26 7.10
C MET A 150 -12.32 5.22 5.99
N ARG A 151 -13.55 4.81 5.63
CA ARG A 151 -13.79 3.91 4.52
C ARG A 151 -13.43 4.54 3.17
N ILE A 152 -13.74 5.82 2.96
CA ILE A 152 -13.28 6.57 1.78
C ILE A 152 -11.76 6.61 1.72
N PHE A 153 -11.06 6.82 2.84
CA PHE A 153 -9.60 6.82 2.89
C PHE A 153 -8.99 5.46 2.51
N VAL A 154 -9.53 4.35 3.03
CA VAL A 154 -9.07 3.00 2.65
C VAL A 154 -9.26 2.78 1.14
N SER A 155 -10.43 3.11 0.59
CA SER A 155 -10.68 2.98 -0.86
C SER A 155 -9.79 3.91 -1.70
N THR A 156 -9.51 5.13 -1.21
CA THR A 156 -8.59 6.08 -1.84
C THR A 156 -7.18 5.52 -1.88
N TYR A 157 -6.69 4.95 -0.78
CA TYR A 157 -5.37 4.31 -0.73
C TYR A 157 -5.23 3.21 -1.79
N VAL A 158 -6.21 2.30 -1.85
CA VAL A 158 -6.23 1.20 -2.82
C VAL A 158 -6.28 1.75 -4.26
N THR A 159 -7.08 2.79 -4.50
CA THR A 159 -7.18 3.45 -5.81
C THR A 159 -5.84 4.07 -6.22
N LEU A 160 -5.16 4.79 -5.31
CA LEU A 160 -3.86 5.40 -5.56
C LEU A 160 -2.77 4.35 -5.84
N SER A 161 -2.83 3.19 -5.16
CA SER A 161 -1.94 2.06 -5.44
C SER A 161 -2.17 1.52 -6.86
N GLY A 162 -3.43 1.24 -7.24
CA GLY A 162 -3.78 0.79 -8.58
C GLY A 162 -3.36 1.80 -9.67
N PHE A 163 -3.58 3.09 -9.42
CA PHE A 163 -3.15 4.19 -10.28
C PHE A 163 -1.63 4.18 -10.52
N GLY A 164 -0.83 4.12 -9.45
CA GLY A 164 0.64 4.14 -9.56
C GLY A 164 1.18 2.92 -10.30
N HIS A 165 0.64 1.73 -10.01
CA HIS A 165 1.02 0.52 -10.72
C HIS A 165 0.61 0.57 -12.20
N PHE A 166 -0.59 1.05 -12.53
CA PHE A 166 -1.00 1.26 -13.92
C PHE A 166 0.01 2.13 -14.68
N LEU A 167 0.37 3.29 -14.13
CA LEU A 167 1.30 4.20 -14.79
C LEU A 167 2.66 3.58 -15.05
N PHE A 168 3.16 2.75 -14.12
CA PHE A 168 4.39 1.99 -14.37
C PHE A 168 4.24 1.12 -15.63
N TYR A 169 3.22 0.26 -15.70
CA TYR A 169 3.06 -0.67 -16.83
C TYR A 169 2.81 0.10 -18.14
N TRP A 170 1.94 1.11 -18.08
CA TRP A 170 1.54 1.88 -19.25
C TRP A 170 2.70 2.66 -19.89
N ASN A 171 3.58 3.23 -19.06
CA ASN A 171 4.75 3.98 -19.51
C ASN A 171 5.91 3.06 -19.92
N LYS A 172 6.05 1.89 -19.27
CA LYS A 172 7.12 0.91 -19.57
C LYS A 172 6.89 0.21 -20.91
N PHE A 173 5.64 -0.14 -21.24
CA PHE A 173 5.28 -0.90 -22.42
C PHE A 173 4.64 -0.02 -23.50
N SER A 174 5.47 0.47 -24.43
CA SER A 174 5.08 1.14 -25.67
C SER A 174 4.66 0.10 -26.72
N PRO A 175 3.75 0.38 -27.68
CA PRO A 175 3.42 -0.58 -28.73
C PRO A 175 4.65 -1.14 -29.47
N LYS A 176 5.70 -0.33 -29.65
CA LYS A 176 6.97 -0.78 -30.23
C LYS A 176 7.69 -1.80 -29.33
N SER A 177 7.85 -1.49 -28.04
CA SER A 177 8.51 -2.41 -27.10
C SER A 177 7.68 -3.68 -26.85
N VAL A 178 6.35 -3.61 -26.96
CA VAL A 178 5.48 -4.78 -26.92
C VAL A 178 5.68 -5.66 -28.15
N SER A 179 5.79 -5.07 -29.34
CA SER A 179 6.06 -5.80 -30.59
C SER A 179 7.42 -6.50 -30.57
N GLU A 180 8.47 -5.83 -30.08
CA GLU A 180 9.81 -6.42 -29.92
C GLU A 180 9.81 -7.60 -28.94
N CYS A 181 8.92 -7.56 -27.94
CA CYS A 181 8.75 -8.60 -26.94
C CYS A 181 8.09 -9.89 -27.47
N SER A 182 7.55 -9.89 -28.69
CA SER A 182 6.88 -11.07 -29.27
C SER A 182 7.83 -12.23 -29.61
N SER A 183 9.14 -12.01 -29.64
CA SER A 183 10.13 -13.08 -29.79
C SER A 183 10.09 -14.05 -28.59
N PRO A 184 10.12 -15.39 -28.78
CA PRO A 184 9.96 -16.37 -27.70
C PRO A 184 10.92 -16.17 -26.51
N LYS A 185 12.19 -15.82 -26.80
CA LYS A 185 13.21 -15.55 -25.77
C LYS A 185 12.89 -14.28 -24.96
N HIS A 186 12.42 -13.23 -25.63
CA HIS A 186 12.08 -11.95 -25.00
C HIS A 186 10.77 -12.02 -24.21
N LEU A 187 9.82 -12.84 -24.68
CA LEU A 187 8.58 -13.15 -24.00
C LEU A 187 8.86 -13.76 -22.63
N VAL A 188 9.60 -14.88 -22.57
CA VAL A 188 9.94 -15.55 -21.31
C VAL A 188 10.65 -14.59 -20.36
N ARG A 189 11.61 -13.80 -20.86
CA ARG A 189 12.33 -12.80 -20.04
C ARG A 189 11.40 -11.74 -19.45
N THR A 190 10.43 -11.25 -20.23
CA THR A 190 9.49 -10.22 -19.78
C THR A 190 8.50 -10.75 -18.75
N TYR A 191 7.93 -11.94 -18.94
CA TYR A 191 7.03 -12.53 -17.94
C TYR A 191 7.79 -12.91 -16.64
N LEU A 192 9.04 -13.38 -16.74
CA LEU A 192 9.89 -13.58 -15.57
C LEU A 192 10.21 -12.26 -14.85
N ALA A 193 10.46 -11.18 -15.59
CA ALA A 193 10.65 -9.84 -15.03
C ALA A 193 9.42 -9.35 -14.27
N LEU A 194 8.24 -9.57 -14.83
CA LEU A 194 6.96 -9.21 -14.21
C LEU A 194 6.71 -10.05 -12.95
N LEU A 195 6.99 -11.34 -12.99
CA LEU A 195 6.89 -12.23 -11.82
C LEU A 195 7.88 -11.82 -10.73
N TYR A 196 9.11 -11.45 -11.09
CA TYR A 196 10.10 -10.97 -10.14
C TYR A 196 9.65 -9.68 -9.45
N ARG A 197 9.15 -8.71 -10.23
CA ARG A 197 8.59 -7.47 -9.69
C ARG A 197 7.37 -7.75 -8.79
N TYR A 198 6.51 -8.69 -9.20
CA TYR A 198 5.40 -9.12 -8.36
C TYR A 198 5.91 -9.63 -7.01
N ALA A 199 6.87 -10.56 -7.00
CA ALA A 199 7.46 -11.09 -5.79
C ALA A 199 8.10 -10.01 -4.90
N GLN A 200 8.80 -9.02 -5.49
CA GLN A 200 9.40 -7.91 -4.74
C GLN A 200 8.37 -7.07 -3.99
N VAL A 201 7.34 -6.61 -4.71
CA VAL A 201 6.30 -5.76 -4.12
C VAL A 201 5.48 -6.55 -3.12
N PHE A 202 5.14 -7.81 -3.45
CA PHE A 202 4.38 -8.69 -2.56
C PHE A 202 5.15 -9.00 -1.27
N LEU A 203 6.45 -9.28 -1.36
CA LEU A 203 7.31 -9.48 -0.20
C LEU A 203 7.34 -8.23 0.68
N ARG A 204 7.61 -7.05 0.08
CA ARG A 204 7.67 -5.78 0.83
C ARG A 204 6.38 -5.48 1.59
N MET A 205 5.22 -5.66 0.95
CA MET A 205 3.92 -5.41 1.60
C MET A 205 3.63 -6.38 2.75
N ASN A 206 4.13 -7.61 2.67
CA ASN A 206 3.76 -8.68 3.60
C ASN A 206 4.80 -8.99 4.67
N PHE A 207 6.04 -8.54 4.50
CA PHE A 207 7.17 -8.95 5.34
C PHE A 207 6.89 -8.71 6.82
N LEU A 208 6.61 -7.47 7.21
CA LEU A 208 6.34 -7.11 8.61
C LEU A 208 5.14 -7.87 9.18
N ASN A 209 4.04 -7.97 8.42
CA ASN A 209 2.84 -8.67 8.90
C ASN A 209 3.11 -10.15 9.13
N ILE A 210 3.79 -10.83 8.20
CA ILE A 210 4.16 -12.23 8.33
C ILE A 210 5.10 -12.42 9.53
N SER A 211 6.11 -11.57 9.70
CA SER A 211 7.02 -11.62 10.85
C SER A 211 6.25 -11.54 12.17
N LEU A 212 5.33 -10.58 12.32
CA LEU A 212 4.51 -10.44 13.52
C LEU A 212 3.57 -11.62 13.72
N CYS A 213 2.91 -12.11 12.67
CA CYS A 213 2.01 -13.26 12.77
C CYS A 213 2.73 -14.53 13.24
N LEU A 214 3.94 -14.78 12.71
CA LEU A 214 4.77 -15.92 13.10
C LEU A 214 5.26 -15.79 14.54
N SER A 215 5.70 -14.59 14.95
CA SER A 215 6.27 -14.36 16.28
C SER A 215 5.22 -14.30 17.39
N LEU A 216 4.06 -13.70 17.12
CA LEU A 216 2.97 -13.52 18.10
C LEU A 216 1.90 -14.63 18.04
N ARG A 217 2.02 -15.57 17.09
CA ARG A 217 1.03 -16.62 16.81
C ARG A 217 -0.39 -16.07 16.57
N GLN A 218 -0.48 -14.97 15.84
CA GLN A 218 -1.74 -14.31 15.49
C GLN A 218 -2.16 -14.64 14.05
N PRO A 219 -3.47 -14.65 13.73
CA PRO A 219 -3.94 -14.89 12.38
C PRO A 219 -3.52 -13.74 11.45
N TYR A 220 -3.13 -14.06 10.21
CA TYR A 220 -2.69 -13.06 9.22
C TYR A 220 -3.73 -11.96 8.97
N LEU A 221 -5.01 -12.30 9.03
CA LEU A 221 -6.13 -11.40 8.80
C LEU A 221 -6.46 -10.48 9.98
N LEU A 222 -5.72 -10.56 11.09
CA LEU A 222 -5.75 -9.55 12.15
C LEU A 222 -5.52 -8.15 11.53
N HIS A 223 -4.49 -8.04 10.70
CA HIS A 223 -4.16 -6.85 9.91
C HIS A 223 -4.81 -6.94 8.51
N TYR A 224 -6.13 -7.04 8.46
CA TYR A 224 -6.89 -7.28 7.22
C TYR A 224 -6.50 -6.36 6.05
N PHE A 225 -6.08 -5.13 6.33
CA PHE A 225 -5.66 -4.16 5.31
C PHE A 225 -4.46 -4.67 4.51
N VAL A 226 -3.52 -5.38 5.12
CA VAL A 226 -2.37 -5.98 4.44
C VAL A 226 -2.82 -7.05 3.44
N GLY A 227 -3.77 -7.90 3.84
CA GLY A 227 -4.40 -8.87 2.95
C GLY A 227 -5.16 -8.20 1.80
N LEU A 228 -5.85 -7.09 2.09
CA LEU A 228 -6.58 -6.32 1.09
C LEU A 228 -5.67 -5.70 0.04
N ILE A 229 -4.63 -4.96 0.44
CA ILE A 229 -3.70 -4.35 -0.53
C ILE A 229 -2.93 -5.40 -1.32
N SER A 230 -2.62 -6.56 -0.71
CA SER A 230 -1.97 -7.68 -1.39
C SER A 230 -2.88 -8.25 -2.47
N TYR A 231 -4.15 -8.52 -2.16
CA TYR A 231 -5.14 -8.95 -3.14
C TYR A 231 -5.30 -7.93 -4.28
N CYS A 232 -5.49 -6.65 -3.95
CA CYS A 232 -5.66 -5.60 -4.93
C CYS A 232 -4.44 -5.48 -5.85
N TYR A 233 -3.23 -5.59 -5.31
CA TYR A 233 -2.02 -5.61 -6.12
C TYR A 233 -1.94 -6.86 -7.00
N THR A 234 -2.32 -8.05 -6.51
CA THR A 234 -2.40 -9.27 -7.32
C THR A 234 -3.38 -9.11 -8.49
N VAL A 235 -4.58 -8.56 -8.24
CA VAL A 235 -5.55 -8.26 -9.32
C VAL A 235 -4.96 -7.28 -10.33
N VAL A 236 -4.31 -6.21 -9.88
CA VAL A 236 -3.66 -5.23 -10.76
C VAL A 236 -2.54 -5.88 -11.60
N ALA A 237 -1.66 -6.66 -10.98
CA ALA A 237 -0.55 -7.33 -11.64
C ALA A 237 -1.03 -8.34 -12.69
N ILE A 238 -2.04 -9.16 -12.35
CA ILE A 238 -2.66 -10.10 -13.30
C ILE A 238 -3.34 -9.33 -14.44
N THR A 239 -4.12 -8.29 -14.13
CA THR A 239 -4.84 -7.49 -15.13
C THR A 239 -3.87 -6.84 -16.11
N MET A 240 -2.77 -6.25 -15.63
CA MET A 240 -1.77 -5.62 -16.49
C MET A 240 -0.93 -6.64 -17.27
N THR A 241 -0.70 -7.83 -16.71
CA THR A 241 -0.02 -8.92 -17.43
C THR A 241 -0.91 -9.49 -18.54
N PHE A 242 -2.21 -9.67 -18.26
CA PHE A 242 -3.20 -10.08 -19.25
C PHE A 242 -3.37 -9.02 -20.35
N TRP A 243 -3.42 -7.74 -19.99
CA TRP A 243 -3.40 -6.63 -20.93
C TRP A 243 -2.20 -6.68 -21.88
N LEU A 244 -1.00 -6.97 -21.36
CA LEU A 244 0.20 -7.10 -22.17
C LEU A 244 0.07 -8.26 -23.18
N ALA A 245 -0.39 -9.42 -22.71
CA ALA A 245 -0.65 -10.59 -23.57
C ALA A 245 -1.66 -10.28 -24.68
N LEU A 246 -2.77 -9.60 -24.33
CA LEU A 246 -3.81 -9.24 -25.28
C LEU A 246 -3.33 -8.18 -26.30
N THR A 247 -2.48 -7.25 -25.87
CA THR A 247 -1.84 -6.28 -26.77
C THR A 247 -0.93 -6.98 -27.78
N GLN A 248 -0.15 -7.97 -27.34
CA GLN A 248 0.70 -8.79 -28.23
C GLN A 248 -0.15 -9.53 -29.26
N LEU A 249 -1.26 -10.15 -28.83
CA LEU A 249 -2.19 -10.85 -29.71
C LEU A 249 -2.80 -9.92 -30.76
N PHE A 250 -3.27 -8.73 -30.37
CA PHE A 250 -3.86 -7.77 -31.31
C PHE A 250 -2.85 -7.20 -32.29
N ILE A 251 -1.61 -6.96 -31.90
CA ILE A 251 -0.55 -6.53 -32.82
C ILE A 251 -0.26 -7.64 -33.84
N ALA A 252 -0.19 -8.90 -33.40
CA ALA A 252 0.03 -10.05 -34.28
C ALA A 252 -1.10 -10.22 -35.32
N ILE A 253 -2.36 -10.08 -34.91
CA ILE A 253 -3.53 -10.17 -35.80
C ILE A 253 -3.59 -9.00 -36.76
N SER A 254 -3.43 -7.77 -36.26
CA SER A 254 -3.55 -6.55 -37.07
C SER A 254 -2.38 -6.35 -38.02
N LYS A 255 -1.23 -6.99 -37.78
CA LYS A 255 0.07 -6.72 -38.44
C LYS A 255 0.48 -5.24 -38.42
N SER A 256 -0.09 -4.45 -37.50
CA SER A 256 0.17 -3.03 -37.36
C SER A 256 0.47 -2.69 -35.90
N VAL A 257 1.53 -1.92 -35.69
CA VAL A 257 1.92 -1.43 -34.36
C VAL A 257 1.12 -0.15 -34.08
N ASN A 258 -0.12 -0.31 -33.61
CA ASN A 258 -1.05 0.79 -33.38
C ASN A 258 -1.37 0.97 -31.89
N GLU A 259 -1.46 2.23 -31.45
CA GLU A 259 -1.94 2.62 -30.13
C GLU A 259 -3.40 2.19 -29.89
N LYS A 260 -4.22 2.09 -30.95
CA LYS A 260 -5.61 1.60 -30.84
C LYS A 260 -5.68 0.19 -30.25
N SER A 261 -4.77 -0.70 -30.64
CA SER A 261 -4.70 -2.08 -30.12
C SER A 261 -4.38 -2.10 -28.63
N LYS A 262 -3.45 -1.24 -28.19
CA LYS A 262 -3.06 -1.07 -26.78
C LYS A 262 -4.23 -0.61 -25.91
N VAL A 263 -5.03 0.34 -26.42
CA VAL A 263 -6.21 0.86 -25.73
C VAL A 263 -7.34 -0.17 -25.68
N ALA A 264 -7.66 -0.82 -26.81
CA ALA A 264 -8.69 -1.85 -26.88
C ALA A 264 -8.40 -3.01 -25.92
N ALA A 265 -7.15 -3.50 -25.91
CA ALA A 265 -6.72 -4.55 -25.00
C ALA A 265 -6.90 -4.14 -23.52
N PHE A 266 -6.65 -2.86 -23.19
CA PHE A 266 -6.79 -2.38 -21.82
C PHE A 266 -8.24 -2.36 -21.36
N ILE A 267 -9.15 -1.88 -22.22
CA ILE A 267 -10.59 -1.86 -21.91
C ILE A 267 -11.10 -3.28 -21.65
N ILE A 268 -10.71 -4.25 -22.48
CA ILE A 268 -11.08 -5.65 -22.29
C ILE A 268 -10.52 -6.19 -20.97
N ALA A 269 -9.22 -5.99 -20.70
CA ALA A 269 -8.60 -6.43 -19.45
C ALA A 269 -9.28 -5.83 -18.21
N LEU A 270 -9.64 -4.55 -18.25
CA LEU A 270 -10.33 -3.85 -17.16
C LEU A 270 -11.74 -4.41 -16.93
N VAL A 271 -12.50 -4.67 -18.00
CA VAL A 271 -13.84 -5.28 -17.92
C VAL A 271 -13.75 -6.68 -17.32
N VAL A 272 -12.83 -7.53 -17.82
CA VAL A 272 -12.62 -8.89 -17.29
C VAL A 272 -12.26 -8.85 -15.81
N SER A 273 -11.36 -7.94 -15.41
CA SER A 273 -10.97 -7.75 -13.99
C SER A 273 -12.14 -7.30 -13.10
N THR A 274 -13.00 -6.43 -13.60
CA THR A 274 -14.18 -5.94 -12.88
C THR A 274 -15.25 -7.03 -12.74
N LEU A 275 -15.49 -7.79 -13.81
CA LEU A 275 -16.39 -8.94 -13.80
C LEU A 275 -15.89 -10.04 -12.85
N PHE A 276 -14.58 -10.31 -12.84
CA PHE A 276 -13.98 -11.26 -11.90
C PHE A 276 -14.30 -10.91 -10.43
N SER A 277 -14.14 -9.64 -10.02
CA SER A 277 -14.50 -9.21 -8.66
C SER A 277 -16.01 -9.28 -8.38
N ALA A 278 -16.88 -9.09 -9.39
CA ALA A 278 -18.32 -9.27 -9.25
C ALA A 278 -18.73 -10.75 -9.06
N VAL A 279 -18.16 -11.65 -9.87
CA VAL A 279 -18.35 -13.10 -9.77
C VAL A 279 -17.86 -13.61 -8.42
N LEU A 280 -16.66 -13.18 -7.99
CA LEU A 280 -16.06 -13.55 -6.71
C LEU A 280 -16.93 -13.16 -5.50
N LYS A 281 -17.67 -12.05 -5.59
CA LYS A 281 -18.61 -11.64 -4.53
C LYS A 281 -19.89 -12.48 -4.50
N THR A 282 -20.34 -12.94 -5.67
CA THR A 282 -21.60 -13.67 -5.85
C THR A 282 -21.44 -15.14 -5.49
N HIS A 283 -20.32 -15.75 -5.88
CA HIS A 283 -20.04 -17.17 -5.64
C HIS A 283 -19.17 -17.38 -4.40
N LYS A 284 -19.81 -17.58 -3.24
CA LYS A 284 -19.11 -17.86 -1.96
C LYS A 284 -18.19 -19.09 -2.03
N SER A 285 -18.58 -20.12 -2.80
CA SER A 285 -17.74 -21.31 -3.02
C SER A 285 -16.41 -20.93 -3.69
N LEU A 286 -16.45 -20.20 -4.80
CA LEU A 286 -15.26 -19.75 -5.51
C LEU A 286 -14.38 -18.84 -4.63
N PHE A 287 -14.99 -17.95 -3.83
CA PHE A 287 -14.27 -17.15 -2.84
C PHE A 287 -13.54 -18.03 -1.82
N ASN A 288 -14.23 -19.03 -1.27
CA ASN A 288 -13.64 -19.92 -0.28
C ASN A 288 -12.51 -20.78 -0.87
N THR A 289 -12.65 -21.23 -2.12
CA THR A 289 -11.59 -21.97 -2.82
C THR A 289 -10.36 -21.10 -3.00
N ILE A 290 -10.49 -19.84 -3.42
CA ILE A 290 -9.34 -18.97 -3.68
C ILE A 290 -8.58 -18.61 -2.39
N PHE A 291 -9.29 -18.30 -1.31
CA PHE A 291 -8.66 -17.78 -0.08
C PHE A 291 -8.42 -18.85 0.99
N PHE A 292 -9.26 -19.88 1.09
CA PHE A 292 -9.18 -20.86 2.17
C PHE A 292 -8.74 -22.26 1.72
N SER A 293 -8.47 -22.49 0.42
CA SER A 293 -7.78 -23.72 0.00
C SER A 293 -6.29 -23.68 0.30
N LYS A 294 -5.68 -24.88 0.40
CA LYS A 294 -4.23 -25.02 0.64
C LYS A 294 -3.44 -24.45 -0.57
N PRO A 295 -2.30 -23.78 -0.33
CA PRO A 295 -1.63 -23.56 0.97
C PRO A 295 -2.11 -22.32 1.74
N LEU A 296 -2.85 -21.40 1.10
CA LEU A 296 -3.24 -20.10 1.67
C LEU A 296 -4.14 -20.20 2.91
N GLY A 297 -5.04 -21.19 2.94
CA GLY A 297 -6.00 -21.35 4.04
C GLY A 297 -5.37 -21.57 5.42
N TRP A 298 -4.13 -22.09 5.48
CA TRP A 298 -3.41 -22.21 6.75
C TRP A 298 -3.02 -20.85 7.34
N ALA A 299 -2.62 -19.91 6.48
CA ALA A 299 -2.21 -18.57 6.88
C ALA A 299 -3.42 -17.64 7.10
N LEU A 300 -4.45 -17.78 6.26
CA LEU A 300 -5.64 -16.93 6.24
C LEU A 300 -6.74 -17.40 7.20
N GLN A 301 -6.42 -18.11 8.29
CA GLN A 301 -7.40 -18.51 9.29
C GLN A 301 -8.25 -17.30 9.71
N SER A 302 -9.54 -17.33 9.36
CA SER A 302 -10.51 -16.26 9.58
C SER A 302 -11.72 -16.84 10.28
N VAL A 303 -12.34 -16.04 11.15
CA VAL A 303 -13.75 -16.25 11.51
C VAL A 303 -14.58 -16.23 10.22
N GLU A 304 -15.51 -17.17 10.07
CA GLU A 304 -16.28 -17.34 8.84
C GLU A 304 -16.97 -16.03 8.42
N GLY A 305 -16.78 -15.65 7.15
CA GLY A 305 -17.47 -14.50 6.55
C GLY A 305 -16.90 -13.11 6.88
N GLU A 306 -16.05 -12.96 7.89
CA GLU A 306 -15.44 -11.66 8.21
C GLU A 306 -14.56 -11.12 7.07
N TRP A 307 -13.73 -11.99 6.50
CA TRP A 307 -12.89 -11.62 5.36
C TRP A 307 -13.71 -11.21 4.15
N LEU A 308 -14.74 -11.99 3.80
CA LEU A 308 -15.62 -11.69 2.67
C LEU A 308 -16.30 -10.32 2.86
N ALA A 309 -16.77 -10.01 4.08
CA ALA A 309 -17.37 -8.71 4.38
C ALA A 309 -16.36 -7.56 4.18
N ARG A 310 -15.16 -7.66 4.77
CA ARG A 310 -14.13 -6.60 4.67
C ARG A 310 -13.61 -6.42 3.25
N TRP A 311 -13.32 -7.52 2.57
CA TRP A 311 -12.89 -7.53 1.17
C TRP A 311 -13.95 -6.92 0.24
N SER A 312 -15.22 -7.28 0.46
CA SER A 312 -16.30 -6.87 -0.43
C SER A 312 -16.53 -5.36 -0.51
N LEU A 313 -16.08 -4.62 0.52
CA LEU A 313 -16.18 -3.17 0.59
C LEU A 313 -15.32 -2.46 -0.47
N ASP A 314 -14.13 -2.99 -0.77
CA ASP A 314 -13.14 -2.36 -1.66
C ASP A 314 -12.93 -3.13 -2.97
N ARG A 315 -13.84 -4.04 -3.31
CA ARG A 315 -13.67 -5.00 -4.42
C ARG A 315 -13.43 -4.37 -5.80
N TYR A 316 -13.84 -3.12 -6.00
CA TYR A 316 -13.65 -2.37 -7.26
C TYR A 316 -12.62 -1.24 -7.17
N SER A 317 -12.09 -0.95 -5.98
CA SER A 317 -11.21 0.21 -5.76
C SER A 317 -9.91 0.10 -6.57
N SER A 318 -9.38 -1.11 -6.75
CA SER A 318 -8.15 -1.32 -7.53
C SER A 318 -8.35 -1.10 -9.04
N GLN A 319 -9.47 -1.59 -9.59
CA GLN A 319 -9.88 -1.41 -10.98
C GLN A 319 -10.20 0.06 -11.25
N PHE A 320 -10.83 0.73 -10.30
CA PHE A 320 -11.05 2.17 -10.37
C PHE A 320 -9.71 2.93 -10.44
N GLY A 321 -8.69 2.50 -9.67
CA GLY A 321 -7.33 3.03 -9.78
C GLY A 321 -6.72 2.86 -11.18
N LEU A 322 -6.89 1.69 -11.81
CA LEU A 322 -6.48 1.45 -13.19
C LEU A 322 -7.18 2.40 -14.17
N LEU A 323 -8.49 2.59 -14.02
CA LEU A 323 -9.30 3.50 -14.85
C LEU A 323 -8.83 4.96 -14.71
N CYS A 324 -8.63 5.43 -13.48
CA CYS A 324 -8.07 6.75 -13.21
C CYS A 324 -6.70 6.93 -13.87
N GLY A 325 -5.84 5.91 -13.78
CA GLY A 325 -4.53 5.92 -14.43
C GLY A 325 -4.63 6.03 -15.95
N PHE A 326 -5.57 5.29 -16.55
CA PHE A 326 -5.82 5.34 -17.98
C PHE A 326 -6.33 6.70 -18.45
N ILE A 327 -7.36 7.25 -17.78
CA ILE A 327 -7.89 8.58 -18.09
C ILE A 327 -6.78 9.63 -17.99
N PHE A 328 -5.98 9.55 -16.93
CA PHE A 328 -4.83 10.43 -16.74
C PHE A 328 -3.80 10.31 -17.87
N ALA A 329 -3.45 9.10 -18.29
CA ALA A 329 -2.48 8.87 -19.36
C ALA A 329 -2.99 9.43 -20.72
N GLN A 330 -4.28 9.28 -21.00
CA GLN A 330 -4.92 9.85 -22.19
C GLN A 330 -4.94 11.39 -22.14
N TYR A 331 -5.26 11.96 -20.98
CA TYR A 331 -5.25 13.41 -20.77
C TYR A 331 -3.84 13.98 -20.95
N LYS A 332 -2.83 13.39 -20.29
CA LYS A 332 -1.42 13.83 -20.39
C LYS A 332 -0.94 13.85 -21.85
N ARG A 333 -1.33 12.84 -22.63
CA ARG A 333 -1.01 12.77 -24.06
C ARG A 333 -1.64 13.93 -24.83
N ARG A 334 -2.96 14.17 -24.67
CA ARG A 334 -3.67 15.29 -25.31
C ARG A 334 -3.13 16.66 -24.88
N TRP A 335 -2.79 16.81 -23.60
CA TRP A 335 -2.21 18.02 -23.06
C TRP A 335 -0.87 18.37 -23.71
N LYS A 336 0.02 17.37 -23.88
CA LYS A 336 1.31 17.57 -24.56
C LYS A 336 1.11 18.08 -26.00
N PHE A 337 0.19 17.48 -26.76
CA PHE A 337 -0.12 17.92 -28.12
C PHE A 337 -0.74 19.33 -28.19
N THR A 338 -1.52 19.73 -27.18
CA THR A 338 -2.20 21.03 -27.18
C THR A 338 -1.23 22.16 -26.81
N ASN A 339 -0.39 21.97 -25.80
CA ASN A 339 0.55 23.02 -25.36
C ASN A 339 1.71 23.25 -26.32
N GLU A 340 2.11 22.24 -27.11
CA GLU A 340 3.06 22.43 -28.22
C GLU A 340 2.44 23.25 -29.37
N GLY A 341 1.10 23.29 -29.48
CA GLY A 341 0.38 23.99 -30.56
C GLY A 341 -0.27 25.33 -30.17
N SER A 342 -0.34 25.70 -28.88
CA SER A 342 -1.06 26.91 -28.46
C SER A 342 -0.32 27.74 -27.40
N THR A 343 0.43 28.73 -27.86
CA THR A 343 0.94 29.89 -27.10
C THR A 343 -0.14 30.97 -26.92
N LYS A 344 -1.32 30.61 -26.38
CA LYS A 344 -2.35 31.62 -26.08
C LYS A 344 -2.50 31.85 -24.58
N SER A 345 -2.00 33.01 -24.16
CA SER A 345 -2.18 33.61 -22.84
C SER A 345 -3.68 33.78 -22.56
N ASN A 346 -4.25 32.87 -21.77
CA ASN A 346 -5.63 32.96 -21.35
C ASN A 346 -5.72 33.92 -20.15
N SER A 347 -6.71 34.82 -20.18
CA SER A 347 -6.98 35.81 -19.13
C SER A 347 -6.95 35.20 -17.72
N ASN A 348 -6.03 35.68 -16.89
CA ASN A 348 -5.73 35.17 -15.54
C ASN A 348 -6.96 35.21 -14.59
N ARG A 349 -7.93 36.10 -14.85
CA ARG A 349 -9.16 36.25 -14.03
C ARG A 349 -10.19 35.15 -14.29
N SER A 350 -10.41 34.79 -15.55
CA SER A 350 -11.34 33.70 -15.93
C SER A 350 -10.84 32.34 -15.46
N TYR A 351 -9.51 32.12 -15.53
CA TYR A 351 -8.86 30.93 -15.00
C TYR A 351 -9.04 30.79 -13.48
N LYS A 352 -8.73 31.84 -12.70
CA LYS A 352 -8.89 31.81 -11.23
C LYS A 352 -10.33 31.56 -10.79
N MET A 353 -11.31 32.17 -11.47
CA MET A 353 -12.74 31.98 -11.16
C MET A 353 -13.21 30.56 -11.46
N ARG A 354 -12.83 30.00 -12.63
CA ARG A 354 -13.15 28.60 -12.98
C ARG A 354 -12.49 27.63 -12.00
N THR A 355 -11.23 27.82 -11.68
CA THR A 355 -10.49 27.01 -10.69
C THR A 355 -11.16 27.08 -9.31
N GLY A 356 -11.57 28.26 -8.84
CA GLY A 356 -12.29 28.41 -7.58
C GLY A 356 -13.63 27.67 -7.56
N LEU A 357 -14.40 27.75 -8.66
CA LEU A 357 -15.67 27.03 -8.79
C LEU A 357 -15.49 25.51 -8.78
N PHE A 358 -14.50 24.99 -9.52
CA PHE A 358 -14.17 23.56 -9.50
C PHE A 358 -13.66 23.08 -8.14
N PHE A 359 -12.96 23.95 -7.40
CA PHE A 359 -12.52 23.65 -6.04
C PHE A 359 -13.68 23.60 -5.05
N GLY A 360 -14.57 24.60 -5.08
CA GLY A 360 -15.78 24.64 -4.25
C GLY A 360 -16.72 23.46 -4.52
N THR A 361 -16.93 23.12 -5.80
CA THR A 361 -17.75 21.95 -6.18
C THR A 361 -17.14 20.64 -5.73
N GLY A 362 -15.82 20.44 -5.84
CA GLY A 362 -15.17 19.22 -5.36
C GLY A 362 -15.31 19.02 -3.85
N ILE A 363 -15.13 20.08 -3.05
CA ILE A 363 -15.36 20.03 -1.60
C ILE A 363 -16.84 19.77 -1.29
N GLY A 364 -17.74 20.48 -1.99
CA GLY A 364 -19.19 20.30 -1.85
C GLY A 364 -19.63 18.87 -2.11
N VAL A 365 -19.11 18.21 -3.15
CA VAL A 365 -19.42 16.80 -3.45
C VAL A 365 -19.02 15.87 -2.31
N ILE A 366 -17.83 16.07 -1.72
CA ILE A 366 -17.35 15.24 -0.59
C ILE A 366 -18.23 15.47 0.64
N ALA A 367 -18.53 16.74 0.96
CA ALA A 367 -19.35 17.10 2.11
C ALA A 367 -20.78 16.57 1.97
N VAL A 368 -21.40 16.74 0.81
CA VAL A 368 -22.74 16.22 0.50
C VAL A 368 -22.76 14.70 0.56
N TYR A 369 -21.75 14.01 0.02
CA TYR A 369 -21.66 12.55 0.11
C TYR A 369 -21.64 12.08 1.56
N ILE A 370 -20.76 12.65 2.40
CA ILE A 370 -20.64 12.27 3.80
C ILE A 370 -21.93 12.60 4.56
N CYS A 371 -22.48 13.80 4.36
CA CYS A 371 -23.71 14.23 5.03
C CYS A 371 -24.91 13.35 4.64
N TYR A 372 -25.11 13.11 3.34
CA TYR A 372 -26.19 12.28 2.82
C TYR A 372 -26.16 10.89 3.47
N PHE A 373 -25.04 10.17 3.41
CA PHE A 373 -24.96 8.83 4.00
C PHE A 373 -25.02 8.85 5.53
N SER A 374 -24.54 9.91 6.18
CA SER A 374 -24.58 10.04 7.64
C SER A 374 -25.98 10.29 8.19
N VAL A 375 -26.81 11.05 7.47
CA VAL A 375 -28.16 11.45 7.92
C VAL A 375 -29.22 10.47 7.45
N THR A 376 -29.10 9.96 6.22
CA THR A 376 -30.19 9.20 5.58
C THR A 376 -30.05 7.69 5.66
N THR A 377 -28.90 7.17 6.09
CA THR A 377 -28.64 5.72 6.03
C THR A 377 -28.08 5.14 7.32
N ASN A 378 -28.39 3.86 7.56
CA ASN A 378 -27.78 3.07 8.62
C ASN A 378 -26.46 2.44 8.15
N HIS A 379 -25.61 2.04 9.11
CA HIS A 379 -24.31 1.42 8.85
C HIS A 379 -24.39 0.25 7.83
N SER A 380 -25.38 -0.63 7.97
CA SER A 380 -25.61 -1.76 7.05
C SER A 380 -25.93 -1.31 5.62
N THR A 381 -26.74 -0.27 5.47
CA THR A 381 -27.11 0.29 4.17
C THR A 381 -25.91 0.94 3.49
N TYR A 382 -25.14 1.74 4.22
CA TYR A 382 -23.92 2.36 3.70
C TYR A 382 -22.90 1.30 3.22
N VAL A 383 -22.63 0.26 4.01
CA VAL A 383 -21.72 -0.83 3.65
C VAL A 383 -22.10 -1.52 2.34
N LYS A 384 -23.41 -1.65 2.04
CA LYS A 384 -23.89 -2.23 0.77
C LYS A 384 -23.59 -1.33 -0.43
N TRP A 385 -23.77 -0.01 -0.28
CA TRP A 385 -23.63 0.97 -1.37
C TRP A 385 -22.19 1.47 -1.58
N HIS A 386 -21.36 1.45 -0.54
CA HIS A 386 -19.98 1.95 -0.57
C HIS A 386 -19.15 1.45 -1.77
N PRO A 387 -19.11 0.15 -2.11
CA PRO A 387 -18.30 -0.34 -3.23
C PRO A 387 -18.67 0.28 -4.59
N TYR A 388 -19.90 0.75 -4.73
CA TYR A 388 -20.44 1.28 -5.97
C TYR A 388 -20.34 2.79 -6.06
N LEU A 389 -20.30 3.51 -4.93
CA LEU A 389 -20.41 4.97 -4.89
C LEU A 389 -19.14 5.65 -4.34
N CYS A 390 -18.20 4.90 -3.76
CA CYS A 390 -16.95 5.46 -3.23
C CYS A 390 -16.09 6.15 -4.29
N PHE A 391 -16.29 5.85 -5.58
CA PHE A 391 -15.57 6.52 -6.68
C PHE A 391 -15.85 8.03 -6.71
N ILE A 392 -17.02 8.48 -6.29
CA ILE A 392 -17.44 9.89 -6.31
C ILE A 392 -16.50 10.76 -5.46
N PRO A 393 -16.34 10.53 -4.13
CA PRO A 393 -15.42 11.31 -3.31
C PRO A 393 -13.96 11.10 -3.72
N ILE A 394 -13.57 9.91 -4.20
CA ILE A 394 -12.19 9.66 -4.64
C ILE A 394 -11.84 10.52 -5.87
N THR A 395 -12.71 10.55 -6.88
CA THR A 395 -12.55 11.43 -8.05
C THR A 395 -12.48 12.90 -7.62
N ALA A 396 -13.33 13.34 -6.69
CA ALA A 396 -13.29 14.69 -6.17
C ALA A 396 -11.92 15.02 -5.55
N ILE A 397 -11.38 14.16 -4.67
CA ILE A 397 -10.04 14.34 -4.07
C ILE A 397 -8.95 14.42 -5.15
N MET A 398 -8.98 13.51 -6.14
CA MET A 398 -7.99 13.49 -7.22
C MET A 398 -8.06 14.75 -8.08
N ILE A 399 -9.26 15.23 -8.42
CA ILE A 399 -9.45 16.44 -9.21
C ILE A 399 -9.02 17.67 -8.39
N LEU A 400 -9.47 17.81 -7.14
CA LEU A 400 -9.09 18.92 -6.24
C LEU A 400 -7.58 19.10 -6.16
N ARG A 401 -6.84 17.99 -6.06
CA ARG A 401 -5.38 18.04 -5.98
C ARG A 401 -4.70 18.48 -7.28
N ASN A 402 -5.35 18.23 -8.42
CA ASN A 402 -4.79 18.51 -9.74
C ASN A 402 -5.31 19.80 -10.40
N ILE A 403 -6.34 20.45 -9.86
CA ILE A 403 -6.89 21.69 -10.44
C ILE A 403 -5.90 22.87 -10.33
N THR A 404 -5.32 23.10 -9.15
CA THR A 404 -4.48 24.27 -8.90
C THR A 404 -3.01 24.01 -9.28
N ALA A 405 -2.31 25.02 -9.77
CA ALA A 405 -0.87 24.91 -10.02
C ALA A 405 -0.09 24.67 -8.71
N PHE A 406 -0.54 25.28 -7.61
CA PHE A 406 -0.01 25.04 -6.28
C PHE A 406 -0.15 23.57 -5.87
N GLY A 407 -1.35 23.00 -5.94
CA GLY A 407 -1.62 21.61 -5.54
C GLY A 407 -0.91 20.55 -6.38
N ARG A 408 -0.55 20.86 -7.63
CA ARG A 408 0.24 19.98 -8.51
C ARG A 408 1.74 20.06 -8.26
N ASN A 409 2.23 21.19 -7.80
CA ASN A 409 3.67 21.48 -7.75
C ASN A 409 4.21 21.64 -6.33
N HIS A 410 3.36 21.60 -5.31
CA HIS A 410 3.76 21.66 -3.92
C HIS A 410 3.22 20.45 -3.18
N ALA A 411 4.04 19.88 -2.30
CA ALA A 411 3.65 18.80 -1.42
C ALA A 411 4.15 19.07 0.01
N SER A 412 3.41 18.58 1.00
CA SER A 412 3.89 18.61 2.38
C SER A 412 4.98 17.55 2.57
N VAL A 413 6.20 18.00 2.87
CA VAL A 413 7.35 17.11 3.11
C VAL A 413 7.08 16.19 4.29
N PHE A 414 6.47 16.72 5.36
CA PHE A 414 6.09 15.94 6.54
C PHE A 414 5.11 14.82 6.19
N PHE A 415 4.00 15.14 5.51
CA PHE A 415 3.01 14.12 5.16
C PHE A 415 3.46 13.17 4.05
N SER A 416 4.32 13.63 3.12
CA SER A 416 4.97 12.74 2.15
C SER A 416 5.87 11.72 2.85
N TRP A 417 6.70 12.17 3.81
CA TRP A 417 7.51 11.30 4.67
C TRP A 417 6.62 10.33 5.46
N PHE A 418 5.60 10.84 6.16
CA PHE A 418 4.67 10.03 6.96
C PHE A 418 3.92 8.98 6.10
N GLY A 419 3.60 9.33 4.87
CA GLY A 419 2.96 8.44 3.90
C GLY A 419 3.86 7.34 3.33
N ALA A 420 5.18 7.56 3.31
CA ALA A 420 6.14 6.59 2.78
C ALA A 420 6.17 5.29 3.59
N PHE A 421 5.96 5.37 4.91
CA PHE A 421 5.88 4.23 5.84
C PHE A 421 4.49 4.06 6.45
N ALA A 422 3.44 4.45 5.71
CA ALA A 422 2.06 4.35 6.15
C ALA A 422 1.62 2.91 6.47
N LEU A 423 2.22 1.91 5.80
CA LEU A 423 1.88 0.51 6.02
C LEU A 423 2.37 0.03 7.39
N GLU A 424 3.59 0.39 7.76
CA GLU A 424 4.20 0.07 9.04
C GLU A 424 3.47 0.77 10.19
N LEU A 425 3.09 2.05 10.01
CA LEU A 425 2.19 2.76 10.93
C LEU A 425 0.86 2.03 11.09
N PHE A 426 0.27 1.54 9.99
CA PHE A 426 -1.01 0.83 10.04
C PHE A 426 -0.91 -0.48 10.82
N ILE A 427 0.19 -1.21 10.69
CA ILE A 427 0.37 -2.50 11.38
C ILE A 427 0.70 -2.26 12.85
N LEU A 428 1.70 -1.43 13.15
CA LEU A 428 2.21 -1.27 14.52
C LEU A 428 1.23 -0.57 15.47
N GLN A 429 0.26 0.21 14.96
CA GLN A 429 -0.77 0.80 15.83
C GLN A 429 -1.58 -0.27 16.58
N TYR A 430 -1.72 -1.48 16.02
CA TYR A 430 -2.47 -2.59 16.62
C TYR A 430 -1.83 -3.16 17.88
N HIS A 431 -0.54 -2.89 18.07
CA HIS A 431 0.23 -3.47 19.14
C HIS A 431 0.87 -2.43 20.07
N ILE A 432 1.23 -1.24 19.56
CA ILE A 432 1.88 -0.19 20.35
C ILE A 432 0.84 0.76 20.97
N LEU A 433 -0.14 1.22 20.19
CA LEU A 433 -1.13 2.19 20.64
C LEU A 433 -2.39 1.52 21.20
N LEU A 434 -2.79 0.42 20.58
CA LEU A 434 -4.02 -0.30 20.84
C LEU A 434 -3.69 -1.75 21.16
N THR A 435 -4.60 -2.43 21.83
CA THR A 435 -4.51 -3.87 22.11
C THR A 435 -5.90 -4.51 22.02
N ARG A 436 -5.93 -5.86 22.04
CA ARG A 436 -7.16 -6.67 21.91
C ARG A 436 -7.99 -6.30 20.68
N ASN A 437 -7.38 -6.42 19.49
CA ASN A 437 -8.02 -6.17 18.19
C ASN A 437 -8.61 -4.75 18.08
N MET A 438 -7.85 -3.73 18.45
CA MET A 438 -8.23 -2.30 18.37
C MET A 438 -9.38 -1.87 19.30
N ARG A 439 -9.69 -2.66 20.35
CA ARG A 439 -10.80 -2.37 21.27
C ARG A 439 -10.37 -1.61 22.53
N LYS A 440 -9.09 -1.66 22.89
CA LYS A 440 -8.56 -1.02 24.10
C LYS A 440 -7.36 -0.16 23.73
N VAL A 441 -7.28 1.01 24.35
CA VAL A 441 -6.11 1.89 24.31
C VAL A 441 -5.12 1.44 25.36
N PHE A 442 -3.85 1.34 24.98
CA PHE A 442 -2.76 0.97 25.87
C PHE A 442 -2.16 2.20 26.55
N LEU A 443 -2.23 2.25 27.89
CA LEU A 443 -1.62 3.29 28.69
C LEU A 443 -0.34 2.76 29.35
N VAL A 444 0.80 3.30 28.91
CA VAL A 444 2.14 2.88 29.35
C VAL A 444 2.69 3.85 30.40
N PHE A 445 2.64 5.15 30.11
CA PHE A 445 3.39 6.15 30.90
C PHE A 445 2.55 6.83 31.98
N THR A 446 1.24 6.99 31.76
CA THR A 446 0.39 7.78 32.65
C THR A 446 -1.07 7.32 32.62
N LYS A 447 -1.81 7.64 33.68
CA LYS A 447 -3.25 7.38 33.80
C LYS A 447 -4.08 8.31 32.89
N SER A 448 -3.55 9.47 32.51
CA SER A 448 -4.24 10.40 31.61
C SER A 448 -4.07 9.98 30.15
N ARG A 449 -5.17 9.76 29.44
CA ARG A 449 -5.13 9.32 28.04
C ARG A 449 -4.45 10.33 27.12
N ILE A 450 -4.72 11.61 27.29
CA ILE A 450 -4.20 12.66 26.40
C ILE A 450 -2.68 12.74 26.55
N ILE A 451 -2.18 12.81 27.79
CA ILE A 451 -0.75 12.88 28.07
C ILE A 451 -0.05 11.59 27.60
N ASN A 452 -0.65 10.42 27.83
CA ASN A 452 -0.10 9.16 27.31
C ASN A 452 -0.03 9.21 25.78
N GLY A 453 -1.09 9.67 25.10
CA GLY A 453 -1.15 9.84 23.65
C GLY A 453 -0.05 10.75 23.11
N LEU A 454 0.18 11.89 23.77
CA LEU A 454 1.23 12.86 23.38
C LEU A 454 2.64 12.28 23.50
N ILE A 455 2.90 11.43 24.51
CA ILE A 455 4.22 10.81 24.72
C ILE A 455 4.41 9.58 23.82
N ILE A 456 3.40 8.71 23.73
CA ILE A 456 3.52 7.45 23.00
C ILE A 456 3.52 7.63 21.49
N THR A 457 2.86 8.67 20.96
CA THR A 457 2.73 8.89 19.51
C THR A 457 4.09 9.14 18.84
N PRO A 458 4.96 10.05 19.31
CA PRO A 458 6.31 10.19 18.77
C PRO A 458 7.15 8.92 18.83
N CYS A 459 7.08 8.15 19.93
CA CYS A 459 7.76 6.87 20.06
C CYS A 459 7.25 5.86 19.01
N PHE A 460 5.93 5.76 18.86
CA PHE A 460 5.27 4.90 17.88
C PHE A 460 5.67 5.25 16.44
N VAL A 461 5.67 6.54 16.08
CA VAL A 461 6.08 7.01 14.75
C VAL A 461 7.56 6.68 14.51
N THR A 462 8.42 6.88 15.51
CA THR A 462 9.85 6.58 15.43
C THR A 462 10.10 5.08 15.20
N VAL A 463 9.47 4.20 16.00
CA VAL A 463 9.58 2.74 15.83
C VAL A 463 9.07 2.32 14.45
N SER A 464 7.97 2.91 13.98
CA SER A 464 7.42 2.63 12.64
C SER A 464 8.38 3.03 11.53
N TYR A 465 9.03 4.19 11.65
CA TYR A 465 10.02 4.65 10.68
C TYR A 465 11.27 3.74 10.67
N TRP A 466 11.80 3.35 11.82
CA TRP A 466 12.92 2.38 11.87
C TRP A 466 12.54 1.03 11.27
N THR A 467 11.34 0.54 11.58
CA THR A 467 10.82 -0.72 11.03
C THR A 467 10.72 -0.67 9.50
N HIS A 468 10.33 0.48 8.94
CA HIS A 468 10.27 0.71 7.51
C HIS A 468 11.64 0.60 6.84
N LEU A 469 12.66 1.30 7.39
CA LEU A 469 14.02 1.24 6.87
C LEU A 469 14.56 -0.20 6.89
N LEU A 470 14.40 -0.89 8.02
CA LEU A 470 14.82 -2.28 8.18
C LEU A 470 14.11 -3.23 7.21
N THR A 471 12.78 -3.07 7.05
CA THR A 471 11.99 -3.89 6.12
C THR A 471 12.44 -3.67 4.68
N GLN A 472 12.70 -2.42 4.31
CA GLN A 472 13.18 -2.08 2.97
C GLN A 472 14.56 -2.69 2.69
N ASP A 473 15.50 -2.57 3.63
CA ASP A 473 16.84 -3.14 3.49
C ASP A 473 16.80 -4.68 3.40
N ILE A 474 16.04 -5.33 4.28
CA ILE A 474 15.89 -6.79 4.26
C ILE A 474 15.27 -7.25 2.93
N CYS A 475 14.19 -6.62 2.48
CA CYS A 475 13.53 -6.98 1.22
C CYS A 475 14.46 -6.76 0.01
N ASN A 476 15.26 -5.69 0.01
CA ASN A 476 16.23 -5.41 -1.04
C ASN A 476 17.41 -6.41 -1.03
N ILE A 477 17.77 -6.98 0.13
CA ILE A 477 18.79 -8.02 0.21
C ILE A 477 18.22 -9.37 -0.29
N ILE A 478 16.99 -9.71 0.10
CA ILE A 478 16.34 -10.98 -0.29
C ILE A 478 16.00 -11.00 -1.79
N LEU A 479 15.38 -9.92 -2.29
CA LEU A 479 15.01 -9.75 -3.70
C LEU A 479 15.54 -8.41 -4.23
N PRO A 480 16.83 -8.35 -4.62
CA PRO A 480 17.45 -7.11 -5.03
C PRO A 480 16.81 -6.50 -6.28
N PRO A 481 16.73 -5.17 -6.39
CA PRO A 481 16.31 -4.52 -7.63
C PRO A 481 17.17 -5.03 -8.79
N HIS A 482 16.51 -5.59 -9.81
CA HIS A 482 17.15 -6.07 -11.03
C HIS A 482 16.52 -5.35 -12.20
N ASP A 483 17.37 -4.78 -13.07
CA ASP A 483 16.94 -4.20 -14.34
C ASP A 483 16.66 -5.32 -15.35
N PHE A 484 15.55 -6.03 -15.16
CA PHE A 484 15.12 -7.04 -16.12
C PHE A 484 14.59 -6.45 -17.43
N PHE A 485 14.26 -5.15 -17.44
CA PHE A 485 13.64 -4.47 -18.57
C PHE A 485 14.67 -3.65 -19.35
N PRO A 486 14.56 -3.56 -20.69
CA PRO A 486 15.38 -2.65 -21.48
C PRO A 486 15.19 -1.20 -20.99
N LYS A 487 16.29 -0.44 -20.94
CA LYS A 487 16.25 0.98 -20.59
C LYS A 487 15.36 1.71 -21.60
N PRO A 488 14.48 2.62 -21.16
CA PRO A 488 13.72 3.44 -22.11
C PRO A 488 14.69 4.24 -22.99
N PRO A 489 14.28 4.61 -24.22
CA PRO A 489 15.10 5.43 -25.10
C PRO A 489 15.50 6.75 -24.40
N PRO A 490 16.67 7.33 -24.72
CA PRO A 490 17.26 8.46 -23.98
C PRO A 490 16.30 9.64 -23.79
N ASN A 491 15.39 9.87 -24.73
CA ASN A 491 14.37 10.92 -24.69
C ASN A 491 13.32 10.75 -23.57
N LEU A 492 13.31 9.61 -22.87
CA LEU A 492 12.45 9.29 -21.73
C LEU A 492 13.25 9.06 -20.42
N GLN A 493 14.58 9.22 -20.45
CA GLN A 493 15.48 8.99 -19.30
C GLN A 493 15.52 10.14 -18.29
N GLU A 494 14.88 11.27 -18.56
CA GLU A 494 14.74 12.37 -17.58
C GLU A 494 13.85 12.02 -16.37
N VAL A 495 13.31 10.80 -16.30
CA VAL A 495 12.61 10.30 -15.11
C VAL A 495 13.47 9.24 -14.43
N PRO A 496 14.40 9.62 -13.53
CA PRO A 496 14.99 8.65 -12.63
C PRO A 496 13.89 8.05 -11.76
N SER A 497 13.80 6.72 -11.81
CA SER A 497 13.00 5.90 -10.91
C SER A 497 13.75 5.79 -9.58
N ASN A 498 13.29 6.51 -8.57
CA ASN A 498 13.55 6.19 -7.16
C ASN A 498 12.26 5.64 -6.57
#